data_AF-A0A3A8MQ43-F1
#
_entry.id   AF-A0A3A8MQ43-F1
#
_cell.length_a   1.000
_cell.length_b   1.000
_cell.length_c   1.000
_cell.angle_alpha   90.00
_cell.angle_beta   90.00
_cell.angle_gamma   90.00
#
_symmetry.space_group_name_H-M   'P 1'
#
loop_
_entity.id
_entity.type
_entity.pdbx_description
1 polymer ?
#
loop_
_entity_poly.entity_id
_entity_poly.type
_entity_poly.pdbx_seq_one_letter_code
_entity_poly.pdbx_strand_id
1 'polypeptide(L)'
;MRPMRGFNGGGGGGFGGGLVGLESMAAKLAVGLVAFSVLYLATRGSQGALLLLNPGEVLGRLRVWEPFTYAFIATDPLGIIFGGIIIWSIGGFLESTWGPRRLLLASVGITVLAGFITVLLALVIPMASGYAGGTVMTTVLWVAYGLVIGRGQTNFWGIPLTGYWFAGIGAGFTLLRLLTAPAWQFLAPELISLVLVFAYVRGVSPKRLLLHLQHWRLQRQLRDRSKHLRVVGKNRPPPDRDQFLN
;
A
#
# COMPACT_ATOMS: atom_id res chain seq x y z
N MET A 1 35.70 -13.68 -32.84
CA MET A 1 34.69 -12.62 -32.63
C MET A 1 33.33 -13.26 -32.74
N ARG A 2 32.54 -13.29 -31.65
CA ARG A 2 31.19 -13.89 -31.62
C ARG A 2 30.15 -12.80 -31.90
N PRO A 3 29.15 -13.02 -32.77
CA PRO A 3 28.13 -12.02 -33.06
C PRO A 3 27.20 -11.85 -31.86
N MET A 4 26.96 -10.59 -31.48
CA MET A 4 26.01 -10.19 -30.45
C MET A 4 24.58 -10.44 -30.95
N ARG A 5 23.77 -11.13 -30.14
CA ARG A 5 22.32 -11.21 -30.33
C ARG A 5 21.74 -9.80 -30.14
N GLY A 6 21.07 -9.30 -31.17
CA GLY A 6 20.36 -8.03 -31.16
C GLY A 6 19.29 -8.01 -30.07
N PHE A 7 19.42 -7.07 -29.16
CA PHE A 7 18.31 -6.58 -28.34
C PHE A 7 17.43 -5.72 -29.25
N ASN A 8 16.50 -6.37 -29.95
CA ASN A 8 15.33 -5.71 -30.51
C ASN A 8 14.44 -5.38 -29.29
N GLY A 9 14.15 -4.12 -28.95
CA GLY A 9 13.34 -3.25 -29.78
C GLY A 9 11.93 -3.28 -29.22
N GLY A 10 11.66 -2.45 -28.22
CA GLY A 10 10.38 -2.43 -27.49
C GLY A 10 10.22 -1.20 -26.60
N GLY A 11 10.59 -0.03 -27.12
CA GLY A 11 10.02 1.22 -26.65
C GLY A 11 8.60 1.36 -27.20
N GLY A 12 7.67 1.84 -26.39
CA GLY A 12 6.34 2.16 -26.86
C GLY A 12 5.30 2.12 -25.76
N GLY A 13 5.11 3.25 -25.08
CA GLY A 13 3.81 3.55 -24.50
C GLY A 13 2.80 3.53 -25.65
N GLY A 14 1.97 2.50 -25.68
CA GLY A 14 1.04 2.24 -26.77
C GLY A 14 -0.20 1.58 -26.22
N PHE A 15 -1.28 2.37 -26.13
CA PHE A 15 -2.64 1.86 -26.15
C PHE A 15 -2.83 1.11 -27.47
N GLY A 16 -2.63 -0.21 -27.49
CA GLY A 16 -2.83 -0.98 -28.72
C GLY A 16 -2.59 -2.47 -28.54
N GLY A 17 -3.67 -3.25 -28.63
CA GLY A 17 -3.61 -4.66 -29.02
C GLY A 17 -4.28 -5.65 -28.07
N GLY A 18 -5.59 -5.88 -28.28
CA GLY A 18 -6.33 -7.00 -27.69
C GLY A 18 -7.18 -6.61 -26.49
N LEU A 19 -8.36 -7.21 -26.33
CA LEU A 19 -9.07 -7.20 -25.05
C LEU A 19 -8.21 -7.99 -24.04
N VAL A 20 -7.26 -7.33 -23.37
CA VAL A 20 -6.40 -7.87 -22.29
C VAL A 20 -7.23 -8.12 -21.00
N GLY A 21 -8.50 -8.48 -21.14
CA GLY A 21 -9.57 -7.81 -20.42
C GLY A 21 -9.69 -8.08 -18.92
N LEU A 22 -9.22 -9.23 -18.41
CA LEU A 22 -9.46 -9.64 -17.02
C LEU A 22 -8.35 -10.48 -16.39
N GLU A 23 -7.19 -10.66 -17.03
CA GLU A 23 -6.16 -11.52 -16.46
C GLU A 23 -5.44 -10.87 -15.28
N SER A 24 -5.21 -9.56 -15.37
CA SER A 24 -4.52 -8.77 -14.36
C SER A 24 -5.37 -8.58 -13.10
N MET A 25 -4.71 -8.59 -11.95
CA MET A 25 -5.35 -8.32 -10.66
C MET A 25 -5.94 -6.90 -10.65
N ALA A 26 -5.26 -5.92 -11.24
CA ALA A 26 -5.76 -4.56 -11.36
C ALA A 26 -7.10 -4.49 -12.10
N ALA A 27 -7.25 -5.21 -13.22
CA ALA A 27 -8.51 -5.28 -13.96
C ALA A 27 -9.62 -5.92 -13.11
N LYS A 28 -9.31 -7.03 -12.42
CA LYS A 28 -10.26 -7.69 -11.51
C LYS A 28 -10.72 -6.77 -10.38
N LEU A 29 -9.81 -6.01 -9.78
CA LEU A 29 -10.13 -5.05 -8.72
C LEU A 29 -10.98 -3.88 -9.24
N ALA A 30 -10.68 -3.37 -10.44
CA ALA A 30 -11.46 -2.31 -11.06
C ALA A 30 -12.89 -2.78 -11.37
N VAL A 31 -13.03 -3.97 -11.94
CA VAL A 31 -14.34 -4.60 -12.22
C VAL A 31 -15.08 -4.89 -10.93
N GLY A 32 -14.38 -5.36 -9.89
CA GLY A 32 -14.95 -5.55 -8.56
C GLY A 32 -15.51 -4.25 -7.98
N LEU A 33 -14.74 -3.15 -8.04
CA LEU A 33 -15.20 -1.82 -7.62
C LEU A 33 -16.49 -1.43 -8.37
N VAL A 34 -16.48 -1.54 -9.70
CA VAL A 34 -17.64 -1.15 -10.52
C VAL A 34 -18.85 -2.02 -10.18
N ALA A 35 -18.69 -3.34 -10.14
CA ALA A 35 -19.79 -4.28 -9.91
C ALA A 35 -20.44 -4.08 -8.53
N PHE A 36 -19.64 -3.97 -7.46
CA PHE A 36 -20.18 -3.73 -6.10
C PHE A 36 -20.79 -2.34 -5.96
N SER A 37 -20.22 -1.32 -6.62
CA SER A 37 -20.79 0.02 -6.61
C SER A 37 -22.11 0.10 -7.38
N VAL A 38 -22.23 -0.57 -8.54
CA VAL A 38 -23.49 -0.68 -9.29
C VAL A 38 -24.54 -1.43 -8.49
N LEU A 39 -24.15 -2.54 -7.84
CA LEU A 39 -25.04 -3.29 -6.95
C LEU A 39 -25.53 -2.41 -5.80
N TYR A 40 -24.64 -1.64 -5.17
CA TYR A 40 -25.00 -0.67 -4.14
C TYR A 40 -25.99 0.38 -4.66
N LEU A 41 -25.73 0.99 -5.82
CA LEU A 41 -26.62 1.98 -6.42
C LEU A 41 -28.00 1.40 -6.76
N ALA A 42 -28.06 0.16 -7.25
CA ALA A 42 -29.31 -0.53 -7.55
C ALA A 42 -30.11 -0.88 -6.29
N THR A 43 -29.43 -1.13 -5.16
CA THR A 43 -30.04 -1.56 -3.89
C THR A 43 -30.10 -0.47 -2.82
N ARG A 44 -29.73 0.78 -3.16
CA ARG A 44 -29.62 1.90 -2.21
C ARG A 44 -30.90 2.21 -1.43
N GLY A 45 -32.07 1.90 -2.01
CA GLY A 45 -33.38 2.10 -1.36
C GLY A 45 -33.82 0.96 -0.45
N SER A 46 -33.03 -0.12 -0.35
CA SER A 46 -33.37 -1.31 0.44
C SER A 46 -32.15 -1.80 1.23
N GLN A 47 -31.46 -2.83 0.75
CA GLN A 47 -30.41 -3.55 1.47
C GLN A 47 -29.00 -3.01 1.20
N GLY A 48 -28.85 -1.98 0.36
CA GLY A 48 -27.53 -1.43 -0.01
C GLY A 48 -26.70 -0.94 1.18
N ALA A 49 -27.37 -0.52 2.27
CA ALA A 49 -26.69 -0.14 3.51
C ALA A 49 -25.89 -1.28 4.17
N LEU A 50 -26.23 -2.54 3.90
CA LEU A 50 -25.51 -3.73 4.41
C LEU A 50 -24.14 -3.94 3.76
N LEU A 51 -23.88 -3.26 2.64
CA LEU A 51 -22.64 -3.35 1.90
C LEU A 51 -21.63 -2.29 2.37
N LEU A 52 -22.12 -1.18 2.92
CA LEU A 52 -21.31 -0.12 3.51
C LEU A 52 -20.79 -0.54 4.89
N LEU A 53 -19.71 0.09 5.32
CA LEU A 53 -19.16 -0.15 6.65
C LEU A 53 -19.92 0.68 7.69
N ASN A 54 -20.52 0.01 8.66
CA ASN A 54 -21.17 0.60 9.83
C ASN A 54 -20.44 0.12 11.09
N PRO A 55 -19.42 0.86 11.59
CA PRO A 55 -18.51 0.37 12.63
C PRO A 55 -19.20 -0.18 13.88
N GLY A 56 -20.28 0.46 14.34
CA GLY A 56 -21.05 0.01 15.50
C GLY A 56 -21.84 -1.29 15.27
N GLU A 57 -22.22 -1.60 14.03
CA GLU A 57 -23.01 -2.78 13.70
C GLU A 57 -22.15 -4.02 13.40
N VAL A 58 -20.88 -3.84 13.03
CA VAL A 58 -19.96 -4.96 12.74
C VAL A 58 -19.81 -5.89 13.96
N LEU A 59 -19.53 -5.32 15.13
CA LEU A 59 -19.37 -6.10 16.35
C LEU A 59 -20.70 -6.35 17.08
N GLY A 60 -21.63 -5.39 17.05
CA GLY A 60 -22.92 -5.52 17.73
C GLY A 60 -23.88 -6.51 17.05
N ARG A 61 -23.86 -6.61 15.72
CA ARG A 61 -24.76 -7.46 14.91
C ARG A 61 -24.01 -8.53 14.11
N LEU A 62 -22.74 -8.79 14.42
CA LEU A 62 -21.87 -9.79 13.77
C LEU A 62 -21.75 -9.64 12.25
N ARG A 63 -21.78 -8.41 11.73
CA ARG A 63 -21.67 -8.12 10.30
C ARG A 63 -20.22 -8.05 9.83
N VAL A 64 -19.51 -9.17 9.97
CA VAL A 64 -18.07 -9.28 9.71
C VAL A 64 -17.67 -9.11 8.24
N TRP A 65 -18.64 -9.13 7.31
CA TRP A 65 -18.40 -8.94 5.88
C TRP A 65 -18.29 -7.46 5.48
N GLU A 66 -18.85 -6.53 6.27
CA GLU A 66 -18.90 -5.09 5.93
C GLU A 66 -17.50 -4.49 5.65
N PRO A 67 -16.43 -4.80 6.43
CA PRO A 67 -15.07 -4.33 6.13
C PRO A 67 -14.49 -4.85 4.80
N PHE A 68 -15.05 -5.91 4.23
CA PHE A 68 -14.61 -6.43 2.93
C PHE A 68 -15.43 -5.86 1.79
N THR A 69 -16.76 -5.79 1.95
CA THR A 69 -17.65 -5.28 0.90
C THR A 69 -17.47 -3.78 0.69
N TYR A 70 -17.31 -3.01 1.76
CA TYR A 70 -17.23 -1.55 1.63
C TYR A 70 -16.02 -1.10 0.80
N ALA A 71 -14.93 -1.89 0.80
CA ALA A 71 -13.71 -1.59 0.06
C ALA A 71 -13.96 -1.41 -1.46
N PHE A 72 -15.01 -2.04 -1.97
CA PHE A 72 -15.38 -2.02 -3.39
C PHE A 72 -16.56 -1.11 -3.71
N ILE A 73 -16.95 -0.21 -2.81
CA ILE A 73 -18.10 0.67 -3.00
C ILE A 73 -17.67 2.11 -3.14
N ALA A 74 -18.05 2.74 -4.25
CA ALA A 74 -18.12 4.17 -4.42
C ALA A 74 -19.58 4.61 -4.54
N THR A 75 -19.92 5.74 -3.91
CA THR A 75 -21.30 6.21 -3.76
C THR A 75 -21.78 7.04 -4.94
N ASP A 76 -20.87 7.65 -5.69
CA ASP A 76 -21.16 8.57 -6.79
C ASP A 76 -20.64 8.03 -8.13
N PRO A 77 -21.35 8.29 -9.25
CA PRO A 77 -20.97 7.75 -10.57
C PRO A 77 -19.57 8.14 -11.02
N LEU A 78 -19.14 9.37 -10.73
CA LEU A 78 -17.79 9.84 -11.09
C LEU A 78 -16.72 9.10 -10.30
N GLY A 79 -16.92 8.90 -8.99
CA GLY A 79 -16.05 8.09 -8.14
C GLY A 79 -15.93 6.64 -8.62
N ILE A 80 -17.00 6.05 -9.18
CA ILE A 80 -16.95 4.71 -9.79
C ILE A 80 -16.08 4.71 -11.04
N ILE A 81 -16.32 5.65 -11.96
CA ILE A 81 -15.59 5.72 -13.24
C ILE A 81 -14.11 6.03 -13.00
N PHE A 82 -13.81 7.12 -12.28
CA PHE A 82 -12.44 7.51 -11.98
C PHE A 82 -11.76 6.49 -11.08
N GLY A 83 -12.47 5.92 -10.10
CA GLY A 83 -11.92 4.88 -9.26
C GLY A 83 -11.54 3.63 -10.04
N GLY A 84 -12.39 3.18 -10.97
CA GLY A 84 -12.09 2.07 -11.86
C GLY A 84 -10.89 2.34 -12.76
N ILE A 85 -10.83 3.53 -13.38
CA ILE A 85 -9.70 3.96 -14.22
C ILE A 85 -8.40 4.04 -13.42
N ILE A 86 -8.44 4.60 -12.20
CA ILE A 86 -7.28 4.69 -11.31
C ILE A 86 -6.80 3.28 -10.94
N ILE A 87 -7.70 2.40 -10.49
CA ILE A 87 -7.32 1.03 -10.11
C ILE A 87 -6.74 0.29 -11.31
N TRP A 88 -7.33 0.42 -12.49
CA TRP A 88 -6.84 -0.25 -13.68
C TRP A 88 -5.49 0.29 -14.15
N SER A 89 -5.35 1.61 -14.32
CA SER A 89 -4.13 2.23 -14.84
C SER A 89 -2.99 2.22 -13.82
N ILE A 90 -3.21 2.79 -12.63
CA ILE A 90 -2.22 2.89 -11.57
C ILE A 90 -1.96 1.51 -10.95
N GLY A 91 -3.02 0.74 -10.70
CA GLY A 91 -2.88 -0.62 -10.20
C GLY A 91 -2.16 -1.52 -11.20
N GLY A 92 -2.39 -1.38 -12.51
CA GLY A 92 -1.65 -2.14 -13.53
C GLY A 92 -0.14 -1.87 -13.50
N PHE A 93 0.26 -0.60 -13.33
CA PHE A 93 1.68 -0.27 -13.13
C PHE A 93 2.24 -0.87 -11.84
N LEU A 94 1.52 -0.73 -10.72
CA LEU A 94 1.94 -1.28 -9.43
C LEU A 94 2.01 -2.81 -9.46
N GLU A 95 1.10 -3.47 -10.17
CA GLU A 95 1.10 -4.92 -10.40
C GLU A 95 2.34 -5.36 -11.16
N SER A 96 2.72 -4.63 -12.22
CA SER A 96 3.94 -4.94 -12.98
C SER A 96 5.21 -4.79 -12.13
N THR A 97 5.21 -3.88 -11.16
CA THR A 97 6.37 -3.58 -10.30
C THR A 97 6.45 -4.51 -9.08
N TRP A 98 5.30 -4.86 -8.47
CA TRP A 98 5.24 -5.61 -7.21
C TRP A 98 4.74 -7.04 -7.35
N GLY A 99 4.05 -7.35 -8.44
CA GLY A 99 3.27 -8.56 -8.64
C GLY A 99 1.83 -8.49 -8.09
N PRO A 100 0.94 -9.38 -8.56
CA PRO A 100 -0.50 -9.34 -8.26
C PRO A 100 -0.83 -9.51 -6.78
N ARG A 101 -0.11 -10.39 -6.08
CA ARG A 101 -0.35 -10.65 -4.65
C ARG A 101 -0.06 -9.42 -3.80
N ARG A 102 1.03 -8.70 -4.10
CA ARG A 102 1.40 -7.49 -3.35
C ARG A 102 0.47 -6.33 -3.69
N LEU A 103 0.00 -6.22 -4.94
CA LEU A 103 -1.05 -5.27 -5.30
C LEU A 103 -2.32 -5.52 -4.49
N LEU A 104 -2.81 -6.76 -4.43
CA LEU A 104 -4.02 -7.10 -3.68
C LEU A 104 -3.87 -6.78 -2.19
N LEU A 105 -2.73 -7.13 -1.57
CA LEU A 105 -2.46 -6.80 -0.17
C LEU A 105 -2.36 -5.29 0.06
N ALA A 106 -1.75 -4.55 -0.87
CA ALA A 106 -1.61 -3.10 -0.75
C ALA A 106 -2.94 -2.39 -0.94
N SER A 107 -3.76 -2.80 -1.91
CA SER A 107 -5.07 -2.19 -2.20
C SER A 107 -6.11 -2.66 -1.19
N VAL A 108 -6.67 -3.85 -1.41
CA VAL A 108 -7.74 -4.42 -0.60
C VAL A 108 -7.27 -4.62 0.84
N GLY A 109 -6.07 -5.17 1.06
CA GLY A 109 -5.59 -5.46 2.41
C GLY A 109 -5.47 -4.21 3.29
N ILE A 110 -4.93 -3.10 2.77
CA ILE A 110 -4.83 -1.84 3.53
C ILE A 110 -6.20 -1.21 3.72
N THR A 111 -7.05 -1.20 2.69
CA THR A 111 -8.41 -0.67 2.81
C THR A 111 -9.19 -1.43 3.88
N VAL A 112 -9.26 -2.75 3.77
CA VAL A 112 -9.93 -3.62 4.75
C VAL A 112 -9.36 -3.41 6.15
N LEU A 113 -8.03 -3.34 6.30
CA LEU A 113 -7.38 -3.09 7.59
C LEU A 113 -7.75 -1.72 8.16
N ALA A 114 -7.84 -0.68 7.34
CA ALA A 114 -8.29 0.64 7.78
C ALA A 114 -9.76 0.60 8.26
N GLY A 115 -10.62 -0.15 7.58
CA GLY A 115 -11.99 -0.42 8.02
C GLY A 115 -12.03 -1.13 9.37
N PHE A 116 -11.23 -2.18 9.55
CA PHE A 116 -11.12 -2.89 10.83
C PHE A 116 -10.63 -1.98 11.96
N ILE A 117 -9.59 -1.16 11.74
CA ILE A 117 -9.13 -0.22 12.76
C ILE A 117 -10.25 0.78 13.10
N THR A 118 -11.03 1.24 12.11
CA THR A 118 -12.19 2.11 12.35
C THR A 118 -13.26 1.42 13.20
N VAL A 119 -13.51 0.13 12.98
CA VAL A 119 -14.40 -0.70 13.84
C VAL A 119 -13.87 -0.77 15.27
N LEU A 120 -12.57 -0.98 15.45
CA LEU A 120 -11.97 -1.01 16.80
C LEU A 120 -12.05 0.35 17.49
N LEU A 121 -11.89 1.45 16.76
CA LEU A 121 -12.06 2.80 17.31
C LEU A 121 -13.51 3.06 17.74
N ALA A 122 -14.49 2.52 17.01
CA ALA A 122 -15.90 2.64 17.36
C ALA A 122 -16.29 2.05 18.71
N LEU A 123 -15.45 1.19 19.29
CA LEU A 123 -15.64 0.66 20.65
C LEU A 123 -15.36 1.69 21.75
N VAL A 124 -14.56 2.72 21.45
CA VAL A 124 -14.09 3.69 22.44
C VAL A 124 -14.70 5.07 22.19
N ILE A 125 -14.95 5.40 20.93
CA ILE A 125 -15.44 6.72 20.49
C ILE A 125 -16.55 6.56 19.45
N PRO A 126 -17.60 7.40 19.48
CA PRO A 126 -18.67 7.33 18.50
C PRO A 126 -18.12 7.66 17.10
N MET A 127 -18.19 6.68 16.21
CA MET A 127 -17.82 6.82 14.80
C MET A 127 -19.05 7.13 13.94
N ALA A 128 -18.82 7.71 12.75
CA ALA A 128 -19.88 7.85 11.76
C ALA A 128 -20.30 6.47 11.24
N SER A 129 -21.33 6.44 10.40
CA SER A 129 -21.85 5.23 9.75
C SER A 129 -21.86 5.40 8.23
N GLY A 130 -21.97 4.30 7.49
CA GLY A 130 -22.10 4.32 6.04
C GLY A 130 -20.82 4.69 5.29
N TYR A 131 -19.67 4.17 5.71
CA TYR A 131 -18.43 4.44 4.97
C TYR A 131 -18.38 3.65 3.66
N ALA A 132 -17.98 4.34 2.59
CA ALA A 132 -17.69 3.79 1.29
C ALA A 132 -16.17 3.74 1.07
N GLY A 133 -15.63 2.54 0.87
CA GLY A 133 -14.18 2.27 0.85
C GLY A 133 -13.54 2.41 -0.53
N GLY A 134 -14.32 2.63 -1.59
CA GLY A 134 -13.81 2.80 -2.94
C GLY A 134 -12.82 3.96 -3.06
N THR A 135 -13.12 5.10 -2.42
CA THR A 135 -12.20 6.24 -2.36
C THR A 135 -10.97 5.94 -1.51
N VAL A 136 -11.10 5.12 -0.47
CA VAL A 136 -9.98 4.70 0.37
C VAL A 136 -9.00 3.85 -0.45
N MET A 137 -9.51 2.86 -1.18
CA MET A 137 -8.69 2.00 -2.05
C MET A 137 -8.00 2.80 -3.16
N THR A 138 -8.69 3.75 -3.80
CA THR A 138 -8.09 4.57 -4.85
C THR A 138 -7.03 5.53 -4.30
N THR A 139 -7.27 6.16 -3.14
CA THR A 139 -6.27 6.98 -2.44
C THR A 139 -5.04 6.16 -2.07
N VAL A 140 -5.22 4.93 -1.57
CA VAL A 140 -4.12 4.01 -1.27
C VAL A 140 -3.28 3.72 -2.52
N LEU A 141 -3.91 3.36 -3.63
CA LEU A 141 -3.18 3.09 -4.88
C LEU A 141 -2.48 4.33 -5.43
N TRP A 142 -3.13 5.48 -5.38
CA TRP A 142 -2.58 6.76 -5.81
C TRP A 142 -1.32 7.11 -5.03
N VAL A 143 -1.41 7.12 -3.70
CA VAL A 143 -0.29 7.47 -2.82
C VAL A 143 0.82 6.42 -2.94
N ALA A 144 0.47 5.14 -3.02
CA ALA A 144 1.44 4.06 -3.25
C ALA A 144 2.25 4.30 -4.53
N TYR A 145 1.58 4.60 -5.64
CA TYR A 145 2.23 4.86 -6.93
C TYR A 145 3.20 6.04 -6.87
N GLY A 146 2.77 7.17 -6.31
CA GLY A 146 3.65 8.34 -6.17
C GLY A 146 4.87 8.04 -5.28
N LEU A 147 4.68 7.29 -4.19
CA LEU A 147 5.78 6.89 -3.30
C LEU A 147 6.75 5.89 -3.96
N VAL A 148 6.25 4.96 -4.80
CA VAL A 148 7.09 4.00 -5.53
C VAL A 148 8.00 4.70 -6.51
N ILE A 149 7.49 5.70 -7.23
CA ILE A 149 8.28 6.46 -8.19
C ILE A 149 9.25 7.41 -7.48
N GLY A 150 8.82 7.97 -6.35
CA GLY A 150 9.65 8.81 -5.49
C GLY A 150 10.14 10.07 -6.21
N ARG A 151 11.44 10.15 -6.51
CA ARG A 151 12.05 11.28 -7.24
C ARG A 151 11.93 11.16 -8.76
N GLY A 152 11.49 10.02 -9.28
CA GLY A 152 11.28 9.83 -10.71
C GLY A 152 10.15 10.73 -11.24
N GLN A 153 10.18 10.99 -12.55
CA GLN A 153 9.11 11.73 -13.22
C GLN A 153 7.99 10.77 -13.66
N THR A 154 6.76 11.23 -13.46
CA THR A 154 5.55 10.61 -13.98
C THR A 154 4.90 11.61 -14.92
N ASN A 155 4.48 11.15 -16.10
CA ASN A 155 3.64 11.97 -16.95
C ASN A 155 2.19 11.66 -16.63
N PHE A 156 1.58 12.47 -15.76
CA PHE A 156 0.17 12.33 -15.44
C PHE A 156 -0.61 13.29 -16.34
N TRP A 157 -1.28 12.73 -17.35
CA TRP A 157 -2.15 13.49 -18.28
C TRP A 157 -1.44 14.68 -18.98
N GLY A 158 -0.19 14.48 -19.40
CA GLY A 158 0.59 15.50 -20.11
C GLY A 158 1.40 16.43 -19.19
N ILE A 159 1.22 16.34 -17.87
CA ILE A 159 1.96 17.14 -16.90
C ILE A 159 3.08 16.29 -16.27
N PRO A 160 4.36 16.66 -16.48
CA PRO A 160 5.48 15.98 -15.82
C PRO A 160 5.55 16.41 -14.35
N LEU A 161 5.34 15.47 -13.45
CA LEU A 161 5.41 15.67 -12.00
C LEU A 161 6.29 14.59 -11.37
N THR A 162 6.99 14.92 -10.28
CA THR A 162 7.70 13.89 -9.52
C THR A 162 6.72 13.01 -8.77
N GLY A 163 7.06 11.74 -8.54
CA GLY A 163 6.24 10.83 -7.75
C GLY A 163 5.86 11.36 -6.36
N TYR A 164 6.79 12.03 -5.64
CA TYR A 164 6.49 12.61 -4.33
C TYR A 164 5.44 13.71 -4.37
N TRP A 165 5.52 14.61 -5.35
CA TRP A 165 4.46 15.61 -5.58
C TRP A 165 3.13 14.94 -5.90
N PHE A 166 3.15 13.89 -6.72
CA PHE A 166 1.95 13.15 -7.07
C PHE A 166 1.29 12.46 -5.87
N ALA A 167 2.08 11.83 -4.99
CA ALA A 167 1.59 11.28 -3.72
C ALA A 167 1.09 12.38 -2.77
N GLY A 168 1.79 13.52 -2.73
CA GLY A 168 1.42 14.68 -1.94
C GLY A 168 0.07 15.27 -2.35
N ILE A 169 -0.23 15.31 -3.66
CA ILE A 169 -1.53 15.74 -4.18
C ILE A 169 -2.64 14.77 -3.72
N GLY A 170 -2.41 13.46 -3.84
CA GLY A 170 -3.38 12.45 -3.37
C GLY A 170 -3.69 12.58 -1.88
N ALA A 171 -2.65 12.67 -1.03
CA ALA A 171 -2.82 12.90 0.41
C ALA A 171 -3.44 14.28 0.71
N GLY A 172 -3.07 15.31 -0.07
CA GLY A 172 -3.62 16.66 0.02
C GLY A 172 -5.12 16.71 -0.26
N PHE A 173 -5.62 15.88 -1.18
CA PHE A 173 -7.06 15.76 -1.44
C PHE A 173 -7.81 15.22 -0.21
N THR A 174 -7.28 14.19 0.45
CA THR A 174 -7.84 13.69 1.71
C THR A 174 -7.81 14.75 2.81
N LEU A 175 -6.73 15.54 2.91
CA LEU A 175 -6.65 16.65 3.87
C LEU A 175 -7.66 17.77 3.57
N LEU A 176 -7.86 18.10 2.29
CA LEU A 176 -8.88 19.07 1.88
C LEU A 176 -10.27 18.58 2.28
N ARG A 177 -10.58 17.30 2.02
CA ARG A 177 -11.84 16.67 2.46
C ARG A 177 -11.99 16.69 3.98
N LEU A 178 -10.89 16.50 4.72
CA LEU A 178 -10.90 16.58 6.17
C LEU A 178 -11.30 17.98 6.66
N LEU A 179 -10.83 19.04 6.00
CA LEU A 179 -11.17 20.43 6.34
C LEU A 179 -12.61 20.80 6.01
N THR A 180 -13.23 20.14 5.03
CA THR A 180 -14.63 20.38 4.64
C THR A 180 -15.62 19.42 5.30
N ALA A 181 -15.14 18.35 5.93
CA ALA A 181 -15.99 17.40 6.63
C ALA A 181 -16.48 17.98 7.97
N PRO A 182 -17.69 17.59 8.44
CA PRO A 182 -18.21 18.02 9.73
C PRO A 182 -17.31 17.62 10.90
N ALA A 183 -16.63 16.48 10.77
CA ALA A 183 -15.69 15.96 11.76
C ALA A 183 -14.76 14.92 11.11
N TRP A 184 -13.61 14.66 11.74
CA TRP A 184 -12.62 13.70 11.22
C TRP A 184 -13.15 12.26 11.18
N GLN A 185 -14.11 11.93 12.04
CA GLN A 185 -14.74 10.62 12.14
C GLN A 185 -15.32 10.18 10.79
N PHE A 186 -15.86 11.10 9.98
CA PHE A 186 -16.42 10.79 8.66
C PHE A 186 -15.38 10.32 7.62
N LEU A 187 -14.09 10.58 7.89
CA LEU A 187 -12.98 10.22 7.00
C LEU A 187 -11.98 9.27 7.68
N ALA A 188 -12.34 8.69 8.83
CA ALA A 188 -11.43 7.86 9.63
C ALA A 188 -10.73 6.74 8.81
N PRO A 189 -11.44 5.92 8.01
CA PRO A 189 -10.78 4.88 7.20
C PRO A 189 -9.77 5.47 6.20
N GLU A 190 -10.04 6.63 5.62
CA GLU A 190 -9.17 7.26 4.63
C GLU A 190 -7.89 7.79 5.30
N LEU A 191 -8.01 8.47 6.44
CA LEU A 191 -6.87 8.96 7.22
C LEU A 191 -5.97 7.81 7.71
N ILE A 192 -6.58 6.74 8.22
CA ILE A 192 -5.84 5.54 8.66
C ILE A 192 -5.11 4.92 7.48
N SER A 193 -5.76 4.83 6.31
CA SER A 193 -5.17 4.24 5.12
C SER A 193 -3.93 4.99 4.63
N LEU A 194 -3.87 6.33 4.77
CA LEU A 194 -2.69 7.13 4.41
C LEU A 194 -1.46 6.74 5.24
N VAL A 195 -1.65 6.56 6.54
CA VAL A 195 -0.58 6.12 7.44
C VAL A 195 -0.15 4.69 7.09
N LEU A 196 -1.10 3.80 6.87
CA LEU A 196 -0.84 2.41 6.54
C LEU A 196 -0.10 2.25 5.20
N VAL A 197 -0.53 2.97 4.14
CA VAL A 197 0.13 2.90 2.83
C VAL A 197 1.53 3.50 2.87
N PHE A 198 1.72 4.61 3.59
CA PHE A 198 3.04 5.18 3.78
C PHE A 198 3.98 4.19 4.47
N ALA A 199 3.53 3.56 5.55
CA ALA A 199 4.29 2.55 6.28
C ALA A 199 4.58 1.31 5.41
N TYR A 200 3.59 0.84 4.65
CA TYR A 200 3.72 -0.31 3.76
C TYR A 200 4.78 -0.08 2.66
N VAL A 201 4.69 1.05 1.94
CA VAL A 201 5.59 1.35 0.82
C VAL A 201 7.00 1.71 1.27
N ARG A 202 7.14 2.45 2.38
CA ARG A 202 8.46 2.74 2.98
C ARG A 202 9.11 1.50 3.62
N GLY A 203 8.43 0.36 3.62
CA GLY A 203 8.98 -0.91 4.07
C GLY A 203 9.16 -0.99 5.58
N VAL A 204 8.26 -0.34 6.35
CA VAL A 204 8.11 -0.52 7.79
C VAL A 204 7.58 -1.94 8.05
N SER A 205 8.45 -2.93 7.83
CA SER A 205 8.12 -4.32 8.14
C SER A 205 8.50 -4.59 9.60
N PRO A 206 7.63 -5.22 10.40
CA PRO A 206 7.92 -5.55 11.79
C PRO A 206 9.22 -6.36 11.91
N LYS A 207 9.50 -7.25 10.94
CA LYS A 207 10.74 -8.03 10.87
C LYS A 207 11.98 -7.15 10.64
N ARG A 208 11.92 -6.13 9.77
CA ARG A 208 13.07 -5.22 9.56
C ARG A 208 13.30 -4.27 10.73
N LEU A 209 12.24 -3.82 11.40
CA LEU A 209 12.36 -3.04 12.63
C LEU A 209 12.97 -3.88 13.76
N LEU A 210 12.51 -5.12 13.94
CA LEU A 210 13.10 -6.08 14.86
C LEU A 210 14.57 -6.36 14.52
N LEU A 211 14.90 -6.54 13.24
CA LEU A 211 16.28 -6.72 12.80
C LEU A 211 17.14 -5.48 13.04
N HIS A 212 16.62 -4.27 12.88
CA HIS A 212 17.33 -3.03 13.22
C HIS A 212 17.57 -2.91 14.72
N LEU A 213 16.57 -3.23 15.55
CA LEU A 213 16.71 -3.27 17.00
C LEU A 213 17.71 -4.34 17.45
N GLN A 214 17.69 -5.52 16.83
CA GLN A 214 18.65 -6.59 17.09
C GLN A 214 20.07 -6.19 16.68
N HIS A 215 20.25 -5.57 15.51
CA HIS A 215 21.56 -5.05 15.07
C HIS A 215 22.08 -3.98 16.01
N TRP A 216 21.24 -3.06 16.46
CA TRP A 216 21.62 -2.03 17.42
C TRP A 216 22.04 -2.62 18.77
N ARG A 217 21.32 -3.66 19.24
CA ARG A 217 21.63 -4.37 20.49
C ARG A 217 22.94 -5.16 20.37
N LEU A 218 23.16 -5.83 19.24
CA LEU A 218 24.40 -6.54 18.91
C LEU A 218 25.58 -5.58 18.76
N GLN A 219 25.40 -4.42 18.13
CA GLN A 219 26.44 -3.40 18.01
C GLN A 219 26.85 -2.85 19.38
N ARG A 220 25.91 -2.67 20.31
CA ARG A 220 26.24 -2.29 21.70
C ARG A 220 27.04 -3.39 22.41
N GLN A 221 26.65 -4.65 22.27
CA GLN A 221 27.36 -5.77 22.87
C GLN A 221 28.77 -5.98 22.27
N LEU A 222 28.92 -5.83 20.96
CA LEU A 222 30.20 -5.97 20.27
C LEU A 222 31.13 -4.80 20.59
N ARG A 223 30.62 -3.58 20.74
CA ARG A 223 31.41 -2.39 21.11
C ARG A 223 31.94 -2.44 22.55
N ASP A 224 31.24 -3.13 23.44
CA ASP A 224 31.75 -3.41 24.79
C ASP A 224 32.74 -4.58 24.81
N ARG A 225 32.51 -5.65 24.02
CA ARG A 225 33.45 -6.77 23.91
C ARG A 225 34.73 -6.44 23.15
N SER A 226 34.68 -5.54 22.15
CA SER A 226 35.85 -5.13 21.38
C SER A 226 36.86 -4.32 22.19
N LYS A 227 36.48 -3.79 23.37
CA LYS A 227 37.43 -3.16 24.31
C LYS A 227 38.42 -4.17 24.90
N HIS A 228 38.10 -5.47 24.86
CA HIS A 228 38.94 -6.54 25.40
C HIS A 228 39.71 -7.30 24.32
N LEU A 229 39.47 -7.01 23.03
CA LEU A 229 40.19 -7.63 21.93
C LEU A 229 41.41 -6.77 21.57
N ARG A 230 42.58 -7.18 22.06
CA ARG A 230 43.87 -6.59 21.69
C ARG A 230 44.23 -7.04 20.28
N VAL A 231 44.35 -6.11 19.34
CA VAL A 231 44.78 -6.38 17.97
C VAL A 231 46.16 -7.03 18.00
N VAL A 232 46.26 -8.27 17.54
CA VAL A 232 47.54 -8.94 17.32
C VAL A 232 48.12 -8.36 16.03
N GLY A 233 49.12 -7.49 16.17
CA GLY A 233 49.85 -6.93 15.04
C GLY A 233 50.54 -8.04 14.23
N LYS A 234 50.49 -7.91 12.91
CA LYS A 234 51.00 -8.85 11.89
C LYS A 234 52.52 -9.13 11.96
N ASN A 235 53.24 -8.49 12.89
CA ASN A 235 54.71 -8.52 12.98
C ASN A 235 55.25 -9.31 14.19
N ARG A 236 54.49 -10.27 14.76
CA ARG A 236 55.09 -11.22 15.71
C ARG A 236 55.61 -12.44 14.94
N PRO A 237 56.91 -12.75 15.00
CA PRO A 237 57.41 -14.02 14.47
C PRO A 237 56.70 -15.18 15.21
N PRO A 238 56.40 -16.29 14.51
CA PRO A 238 55.71 -17.43 15.11
C PRO A 238 56.52 -17.97 16.30
N PRO A 239 55.85 -18.47 17.36
CA PRO A 239 56.55 -19.09 18.47
C PRO A 239 57.28 -20.34 17.99
N ASP A 240 58.56 -20.41 18.32
CA ASP A 240 59.46 -21.53 18.02
C ASP A 240 58.79 -22.86 18.37
N ARG A 241 58.63 -23.73 17.36
CA ARG A 241 57.99 -25.05 17.47
C ARG A 241 58.99 -26.17 17.71
N ASP A 242 60.21 -25.84 18.13
CA ASP A 242 61.31 -26.80 18.19
C ASP A 242 61.51 -27.45 19.58
N GLN A 243 60.57 -27.23 20.52
CA GLN A 243 60.64 -27.80 21.87
C GLN A 243 60.27 -29.30 21.98
N PHE A 244 59.73 -29.93 20.92
CA PHE A 244 59.10 -31.26 21.03
C PHE A 244 59.75 -32.37 20.19
N LEU A 245 61.00 -32.20 19.76
CA LEU A 245 61.74 -33.25 19.05
C LEU A 245 63.07 -33.55 19.74
N ASN A 246 63.00 -34.31 20.83
CA ASN A 246 64.08 -35.13 21.37
C ASN A 246 63.51 -36.53 21.64
#